data_AF-A0A954E2F3-F1
#
_entry.id   AF-A0A954E2F3-F1
#
_cell.length_a   1.000
_cell.length_b   1.000
_cell.length_c   1.000
_cell.angle_alpha   90.00
_cell.angle_beta   90.00
_cell.angle_gamma   90.00
#
_symmetry.space_group_name_H-M   'P 1'
#
loop_
_entity.id
_entity.type
_entity.pdbx_description
1 polymer ?
#
loop_
_entity_poly.entity_id
_entity_poly.type
_entity_poly.pdbx_seq_one_letter_code
_entity_poly.pdbx_strand_id
1 'polypeptide(L)'
;NTNDFNVLVFGGANEYYNRTNLYEWMKDLPIDAVFNGDGSQKHNEPVVNAFGTPIFFVGTADDQPHPLLYVEYDPEILSLSLLDSAGTASDLHWIHTKREVEPIVFLGQTEDPILYDKRINIPLTLDAPIRSTDIHGLRIRFEANSSTQLTAYAFLEPVGRTQGEPGFRTRYSFLSNDEEMLSLATPQARPISGKAFDVQRVVLVISGYHEKGDFELREAFLY
;
A
#
# COMPACT_ATOMS: atom_id res chain seq x y z
N ASN A 1 16.38 20.86 -8.01
CA ASN A 1 16.94 19.82 -7.12
C ASN A 1 15.91 19.49 -6.06
N THR A 2 15.06 18.50 -6.28
CA THR A 2 14.16 17.97 -5.23
C THR A 2 13.93 16.48 -5.45
N ASN A 3 15.02 15.73 -5.67
CA ASN A 3 15.00 14.27 -5.71
C ASN A 3 15.07 13.64 -4.32
N ASP A 4 15.04 14.44 -3.25
CA ASP A 4 15.25 13.93 -1.89
C ASP A 4 13.98 13.26 -1.34
N PHE A 5 14.18 12.24 -0.51
CA PHE A 5 13.15 11.52 0.25
C PHE A 5 12.71 12.40 1.43
N ASN A 6 11.42 12.74 1.49
CA ASN A 6 10.87 13.65 2.48
C ASN A 6 10.29 12.88 3.65
N VAL A 7 10.90 13.07 4.80
CA VAL A 7 10.55 12.34 6.01
C VAL A 7 9.98 13.30 7.03
N LEU A 8 8.82 12.94 7.60
CA LEU A 8 8.28 13.58 8.79
C LEU A 8 8.66 12.77 10.03
N VAL A 9 9.31 13.41 10.99
CA VAL A 9 9.58 12.82 12.31
C VAL A 9 8.81 13.62 13.36
N PHE A 10 8.02 12.95 14.20
CA PHE A 10 7.39 13.59 15.34
C PHE A 10 7.38 12.70 16.59
N GLY A 11 7.71 13.29 17.73
CA GLY A 11 7.79 12.60 19.03
C GLY A 11 6.41 12.27 19.60
N GLY A 12 6.27 11.07 20.16
CA GLY A 12 5.01 10.57 20.72
C GLY A 12 4.93 10.78 22.23
N ALA A 13 4.09 11.72 22.65
CA ALA A 13 3.31 11.66 23.88
C ALA A 13 1.94 12.27 23.55
N ASN A 14 1.24 11.69 22.57
CA ASN A 14 -0.09 12.14 22.19
C ASN A 14 -1.01 10.93 22.10
N GLU A 15 -1.64 10.62 23.22
CA GLU A 15 -2.69 9.59 23.36
C GLU A 15 -3.92 9.85 22.46
N TYR A 16 -3.98 11.00 21.76
CA TYR A 16 -5.14 11.47 21.02
C TYR A 16 -4.81 12.20 19.71
N TYR A 17 -3.95 11.65 18.83
CA TYR A 17 -3.94 12.17 17.46
C TYR A 17 -5.06 11.52 16.64
N ASN A 18 -5.93 12.35 16.07
CA ASN A 18 -6.95 11.90 15.14
C ASN A 18 -6.26 11.51 13.82
N ARG A 19 -6.18 10.20 13.54
CA ARG A 19 -5.55 9.65 12.32
C ARG A 19 -6.11 10.28 11.05
N THR A 20 -7.42 10.48 10.97
CA THR A 20 -8.08 11.11 9.83
C THR A 20 -7.57 12.53 9.59
N ASN A 21 -7.43 13.33 10.65
CA ASN A 21 -6.92 14.70 10.52
C ASN A 21 -5.44 14.74 10.12
N LEU A 22 -4.63 13.81 10.66
CA LEU A 22 -3.23 13.69 10.25
C LEU A 22 -3.14 13.32 8.78
N TYR A 23 -3.94 12.37 8.31
CA TYR A 23 -3.91 11.91 6.93
C TYR A 23 -4.38 12.99 5.96
N GLU A 24 -5.47 13.70 6.29
CA GLU A 24 -5.95 14.84 5.51
C GLU A 24 -4.91 15.95 5.42
N TRP A 25 -4.21 16.26 6.52
CA TRP A 25 -3.13 17.26 6.49
C TRP A 25 -1.94 16.83 5.63
N MET A 26 -1.57 15.54 5.64
CA MET A 26 -0.45 15.02 4.86
C MET A 26 -0.77 14.80 3.37
N LYS A 27 -2.04 14.84 2.98
CA LYS A 27 -2.50 14.53 1.62
C LYS A 27 -1.72 15.29 0.54
N ASP A 28 -1.61 16.62 0.73
CA ASP A 28 -1.02 17.55 -0.24
C ASP A 28 0.44 17.90 0.08
N LEU A 29 1.02 17.26 1.10
CA LEU A 29 2.42 17.45 1.45
C LEU A 29 3.28 16.38 0.76
N PRO A 30 4.49 16.75 0.29
CA PRO A 30 5.45 15.78 -0.23
C PRO A 30 6.06 15.05 0.95
N ILE A 31 5.32 14.14 1.59
CA ILE A 31 5.80 13.30 2.70
C ILE A 31 5.80 11.85 2.21
N ASP A 32 7.01 11.29 2.15
CA ASP A 32 7.30 9.96 1.65
C ASP A 32 7.29 8.91 2.78
N ALA A 33 7.61 9.30 4.01
CA ALA A 33 7.56 8.43 5.19
C ALA A 33 7.34 9.24 6.47
N VAL A 34 6.75 8.60 7.48
CA VAL A 34 6.47 9.20 8.79
C VAL A 34 7.03 8.33 9.90
N PHE A 35 7.83 8.90 10.79
CA PHE A 35 8.34 8.24 11.99
C PHE A 35 7.70 8.82 13.24
N ASN A 36 7.13 7.94 14.06
CA ASN A 36 6.52 8.27 15.32
C ASN A 36 7.15 7.47 16.47
N GLY A 37 7.38 8.13 17.61
CA GLY A 37 8.04 7.53 18.78
C GLY A 37 7.12 6.92 19.84
N ASP A 38 5.80 6.83 19.62
CA ASP A 38 4.87 6.25 20.61
C ASP A 38 5.10 4.75 20.75
N GLY A 39 5.48 4.35 21.97
CA GLY A 39 5.92 3.01 22.31
C GLY A 39 4.87 2.03 22.77
N SER A 40 3.60 2.41 22.73
CA SER A 40 2.49 1.49 23.01
C SER A 40 2.27 0.47 21.87
N GLN A 41 2.76 0.77 20.65
CA GLN A 41 2.65 -0.12 19.48
C GLN A 41 3.99 -0.80 19.21
N LYS A 42 4.18 -1.97 19.82
CA LYS A 42 5.37 -2.82 19.63
C LYS A 42 5.46 -3.29 18.18
N HIS A 43 6.60 -3.04 17.52
CA HIS A 43 7.20 -3.86 16.46
C HIS A 43 6.24 -4.46 15.41
N ASN A 44 5.29 -3.67 14.90
CA ASN A 44 4.38 -4.09 13.84
C ASN A 44 4.85 -3.60 12.47
N GLU A 45 4.30 -4.19 11.41
CA GLU A 45 4.37 -3.62 10.07
C GLU A 45 3.92 -2.14 10.09
N PRO A 46 4.51 -1.26 9.25
CA PRO A 46 4.12 0.14 9.18
C PRO A 46 2.64 0.25 8.82
N VAL A 47 1.95 1.20 9.46
CA VAL A 47 0.59 1.55 9.05
C VAL A 47 0.70 2.39 7.79
N VAL A 48 0.08 1.95 6.69
CA VAL A 48 0.06 2.71 5.45
C VAL A 48 -1.21 3.55 5.44
N ASN A 49 -1.08 4.87 5.29
CA ASN A 49 -2.25 5.74 5.21
C ASN A 49 -3.01 5.54 3.88
N ALA A 50 -4.20 6.13 3.79
CA ALA A 50 -5.04 6.14 2.58
C ALA A 50 -4.31 6.64 1.32
N PHE A 51 -3.25 7.43 1.49
CA PHE A 51 -2.46 8.04 0.43
C PHE A 51 -1.17 7.26 0.09
N GLY A 52 -0.92 6.11 0.72
CA GLY A 52 0.24 5.26 0.46
C GLY A 52 1.50 5.63 1.26
N THR A 53 1.43 6.64 2.15
CA THR A 53 2.56 7.02 3.02
C THR A 53 2.64 6.04 4.21
N PRO A 54 3.77 5.32 4.38
CA PRO A 54 4.00 4.47 5.54
C PRO A 54 4.27 5.28 6.81
N ILE A 55 3.72 4.81 7.92
CA ILE A 55 3.90 5.37 9.25
C ILE A 55 4.52 4.29 10.15
N PHE A 56 5.75 4.55 10.58
CA PHE A 56 6.52 3.68 11.45
C PHE A 56 6.36 4.13 12.89
N PHE A 57 5.89 3.22 13.74
CA PHE A 57 5.87 3.40 15.19
C PHE A 57 7.12 2.76 15.77
N VAL A 58 8.14 3.59 15.96
CA VAL A 58 9.45 3.20 16.48
C VAL A 58 9.58 3.78 17.88
N GLY A 59 8.88 3.16 18.82
CA GLY A 59 8.86 3.56 20.21
C GLY A 59 8.87 2.37 21.14
N THR A 60 9.00 2.65 22.43
CA THR A 60 8.80 1.67 23.50
C THR A 60 8.24 2.36 24.75
N ALA A 61 7.60 1.60 25.65
CA ALA A 61 7.11 2.15 26.92
C ALA A 61 8.26 2.78 27.73
N ASP A 62 7.92 3.75 28.59
CA ASP A 62 8.84 4.62 29.35
C ASP A 62 9.92 3.89 30.18
N ASP A 63 9.80 2.58 30.38
CA ASP A 63 10.66 1.74 31.21
C ASP A 63 11.52 0.72 30.42
N GLN A 64 11.47 0.74 29.10
CA GLN A 64 12.18 -0.19 28.23
C GLN A 64 13.29 0.51 27.42
N PRO A 65 14.38 -0.19 27.06
CA PRO A 65 15.41 0.37 26.20
C PRO A 65 14.86 0.78 24.83
N HIS A 66 15.08 2.03 24.42
CA HIS A 66 14.60 2.53 23.13
C HIS A 66 15.27 1.79 21.96
N PRO A 67 14.49 1.25 21.01
CA PRO A 67 15.06 0.72 19.78
C PRO A 67 15.63 1.87 18.94
N LEU A 68 16.60 1.55 18.09
CA LEU A 68 17.17 2.48 17.12
C LEU A 68 16.63 2.14 15.74
N LEU A 69 16.31 3.16 14.95
CA LEU A 69 16.03 2.96 13.53
C LEU A 69 17.28 3.32 12.73
N TYR A 70 17.85 2.34 12.05
CA TYR A 70 18.88 2.56 11.07
C TYR A 70 18.24 2.84 9.71
N VAL A 71 18.62 3.96 9.10
CA VAL A 71 18.03 4.48 7.88
C VAL A 71 19.11 4.59 6.81
N GLU A 72 18.91 3.88 5.71
CA GLU A 72 19.67 4.02 4.47
C GLU A 72 18.76 4.63 3.41
N TYR A 73 19.27 5.56 2.62
CA TYR A 73 18.49 6.15 1.55
C TYR A 73 19.31 6.37 0.29
N ASP A 74 18.64 6.24 -0.84
CA ASP A 74 19.03 6.76 -2.14
C ASP A 74 17.85 7.62 -2.69
N PRO A 75 17.99 8.28 -3.86
CA PRO A 75 16.93 9.13 -4.41
C PRO A 75 15.57 8.45 -4.64
N GLU A 76 15.53 7.12 -4.72
CA GLU A 76 14.36 6.32 -5.06
C GLU A 76 13.93 5.39 -3.92
N ILE A 77 14.83 5.02 -3.02
CA ILE A 77 14.64 3.98 -2.00
C ILE A 77 15.01 4.50 -0.60
N LEU A 78 14.14 4.19 0.36
CA LEU A 78 14.36 4.30 1.80
C LEU A 78 14.37 2.89 2.40
N SER A 79 15.53 2.47 2.89
CA SER A 79 15.76 1.20 3.58
C SER A 79 15.85 1.45 5.08
N LEU A 80 15.11 0.68 5.86
CA LEU A 80 14.91 0.87 7.30
C LEU A 80 15.15 -0.45 8.01
N SER A 81 16.10 -0.46 8.94
CA SER A 81 16.37 -1.62 9.78
C SER A 81 16.16 -1.23 11.23
N LEU A 82 15.32 -2.00 11.93
CA LEU A 82 15.15 -1.79 13.35
C LEU A 82 16.29 -2.48 14.10
N LEU A 83 17.01 -1.71 14.91
CA LEU A 83 18.03 -2.20 15.82
C LEU A 83 17.49 -2.15 17.26
N ASP A 84 17.96 -3.05 18.10
CA ASP A 84 17.76 -2.93 19.53
C ASP A 84 18.57 -1.74 20.10
N SER A 85 18.38 -1.45 21.39
CA SER A 85 19.09 -0.37 22.08
C SER A 85 20.63 -0.53 22.12
N ALA A 86 21.15 -1.72 21.82
CA ALA A 86 22.58 -2.01 21.72
C ALA A 86 23.10 -1.93 20.28
N GLY A 87 22.25 -1.63 19.30
CA GLY A 87 22.60 -1.56 17.88
C GLY A 87 22.60 -2.93 17.17
N THR A 88 22.06 -3.97 17.80
CA THR A 88 21.91 -5.28 17.15
C THR A 88 20.71 -5.24 16.21
N ALA A 89 20.91 -5.64 14.95
CA ALA A 89 19.81 -5.72 13.99
C ALA A 89 18.75 -6.74 14.42
N SER A 90 17.49 -6.34 14.35
CA SER A 90 16.35 -7.26 14.42
C SER A 90 16.05 -7.84 13.03
N ASP A 91 15.15 -8.84 12.98
CA ASP A 91 14.65 -9.40 11.71
C ASP A 91 13.71 -8.43 10.95
N LEU A 92 13.40 -7.26 11.54
CA LEU A 92 12.51 -6.27 10.93
C LEU A 92 13.28 -5.29 10.06
N HIS A 93 13.00 -5.40 8.77
CA HIS A 93 13.59 -4.58 7.71
C HIS A 93 12.51 -4.16 6.73
N TRP A 94 12.45 -2.86 6.41
CA TRP A 94 11.49 -2.29 5.49
C TRP A 94 12.19 -1.54 4.37
N ILE A 95 11.71 -1.75 3.14
CA ILE A 95 12.19 -1.03 1.96
C ILE A 95 10.98 -0.30 1.37
N HIS A 96 11.12 1.01 1.22
CA HIS A 96 10.08 1.90 0.70
C HIS A 96 10.62 2.68 -0.47
N THR A 97 9.86 2.72 -1.56
CA THR A 97 10.17 3.60 -2.67
C THR A 97 9.62 5.00 -2.41
N LYS A 98 10.26 6.01 -2.99
CA LYS A 98 9.80 7.39 -2.92
C LYS A 98 8.35 7.48 -3.41
N ARG A 99 7.54 8.30 -2.76
CA ARG A 99 6.18 8.61 -3.22
C ARG A 99 6.32 9.51 -4.44
N GLU A 100 6.30 8.92 -5.62
CA GLU A 100 6.09 9.69 -6.84
C GLU A 100 4.62 10.11 -6.90
N VAL A 101 4.39 11.39 -7.16
CA VAL A 101 3.05 11.94 -7.36
C VAL A 101 2.89 12.19 -8.85
N GLU A 102 2.22 11.25 -9.54
CA GLU A 102 1.44 11.34 -10.79
C GLU A 102 1.45 9.99 -11.52
N PRO A 103 0.47 9.61 -12.37
CA PRO A 103 -0.87 10.15 -12.62
C PRO A 103 -1.98 9.29 -12.02
N ILE A 104 -3.03 9.95 -11.51
CA ILE A 104 -4.24 9.29 -11.03
C ILE A 104 -5.11 8.91 -12.23
N VAL A 105 -5.14 7.64 -12.63
CA VAL A 105 -6.01 7.17 -13.71
C VAL A 105 -7.13 6.32 -13.14
N PHE A 106 -8.37 6.72 -13.45
CA PHE A 106 -9.56 6.00 -13.04
C PHE A 106 -9.66 4.65 -13.73
N LEU A 107 -10.05 3.64 -12.96
CA LEU A 107 -10.34 2.30 -13.42
C LEU A 107 -11.85 2.08 -13.39
N GLY A 108 -12.46 1.92 -14.57
CA GLY A 108 -13.87 1.62 -14.69
C GLY A 108 -14.17 0.14 -14.42
N GLN A 109 -15.14 -0.16 -13.58
CA GLN A 109 -15.70 -1.50 -13.51
C GLN A 109 -16.63 -1.72 -14.72
N THR A 110 -16.19 -2.54 -15.67
CA THR A 110 -16.92 -2.76 -16.94
C THR A 110 -17.77 -4.02 -16.94
N GLU A 111 -17.60 -4.91 -15.95
CA GLU A 111 -18.33 -6.17 -15.82
C GLU A 111 -18.70 -6.41 -14.35
N ASP A 112 -19.71 -7.27 -14.13
CA ASP A 112 -20.09 -7.67 -12.78
C ASP A 112 -18.95 -8.44 -12.07
N PRO A 113 -18.82 -8.32 -10.74
CA PRO A 113 -17.85 -9.10 -9.99
C PRO A 113 -18.11 -10.61 -10.15
N ILE A 114 -17.06 -11.35 -10.44
CA ILE A 114 -17.10 -12.80 -10.63
C ILE A 114 -16.79 -13.48 -9.30
N LEU A 115 -17.73 -14.28 -8.80
CA LEU A 115 -17.61 -14.98 -7.52
C LEU A 115 -17.01 -16.38 -7.71
N TYR A 116 -15.96 -16.67 -6.95
CA TYR A 116 -15.35 -17.99 -6.78
C TYR A 116 -15.33 -18.34 -5.29
N ASP A 117 -15.29 -19.63 -4.91
CA ASP A 117 -15.29 -20.03 -3.49
C ASP A 117 -14.33 -19.19 -2.61
N LYS A 118 -14.90 -18.34 -1.75
CA LYS A 118 -14.22 -17.37 -0.88
C LYS A 118 -13.32 -16.32 -1.57
N ARG A 119 -13.44 -16.10 -2.88
CA ARG A 119 -12.73 -15.05 -3.66
C ARG A 119 -13.56 -14.28 -4.72
N ILE A 120 -13.70 -12.96 -4.57
CA ILE A 120 -14.41 -12.10 -5.53
C ILE A 120 -13.39 -11.53 -6.50
N ASN A 121 -13.60 -11.70 -7.79
CA ASN A 121 -12.79 -11.06 -8.82
C ASN A 121 -13.57 -9.89 -9.42
N ILE A 122 -13.01 -8.69 -9.31
CA ILE A 122 -13.59 -7.44 -9.81
C ILE A 122 -12.72 -6.99 -10.99
N PRO A 123 -13.19 -7.16 -12.23
CA PRO A 123 -12.48 -6.71 -13.41
C PRO A 123 -12.61 -5.19 -13.58
N LEU A 124 -11.47 -4.54 -13.79
CA LEU A 124 -11.31 -3.09 -13.84
C LEU A 124 -10.55 -2.71 -15.11
N THR A 125 -11.04 -1.74 -15.88
CA THR A 125 -10.51 -1.42 -17.20
C THR A 125 -10.11 0.04 -17.29
N LEU A 126 -9.02 0.31 -18.01
CA LEU A 126 -8.56 1.66 -18.35
C LEU A 126 -9.14 2.08 -19.70
N ASP A 127 -9.47 3.37 -19.83
CA ASP A 127 -9.91 3.97 -21.10
C ASP A 127 -8.79 3.92 -22.17
N ALA A 128 -7.54 3.99 -21.73
CA ALA A 128 -6.35 3.86 -22.57
C ALA A 128 -5.25 3.06 -21.85
N PRO A 129 -4.45 2.27 -22.57
CA PRO A 129 -3.34 1.56 -21.95
C PRO A 129 -2.30 2.51 -21.34
N ILE A 130 -1.74 2.14 -20.19
CA ILE A 130 -0.68 2.86 -19.48
C ILE A 130 0.57 1.99 -19.41
N ARG A 131 1.76 2.58 -19.56
CA ARG A 131 3.00 1.85 -19.43
C ARG A 131 3.22 1.42 -17.98
N SER A 132 3.64 0.17 -17.76
CA SER A 132 3.85 -0.38 -16.41
C SER A 132 4.89 0.38 -15.59
N THR A 133 5.83 1.08 -16.22
CA THR A 133 6.81 1.96 -15.55
C THR A 133 6.17 3.17 -14.91
N ASP A 134 4.99 3.55 -15.37
CA ASP A 134 4.25 4.74 -14.94
C ASP A 134 3.15 4.36 -13.93
N ILE A 135 3.16 3.11 -13.43
CA ILE A 135 2.20 2.58 -12.45
C ILE A 135 2.97 2.22 -11.17
N HIS A 136 2.73 2.98 -10.12
CA HIS A 136 3.35 2.87 -8.81
C HIS A 136 2.45 2.12 -7.82
N GLY A 137 1.13 2.21 -7.99
CA GLY A 137 0.18 1.45 -7.19
C GLY A 137 -1.25 1.44 -7.70
N LEU A 138 -2.09 0.74 -6.95
CA LEU A 138 -3.55 0.75 -7.06
C LEU A 138 -4.13 1.28 -5.76
N ARG A 139 -4.87 2.38 -5.83
CA ARG A 139 -5.69 2.88 -4.74
C ARG A 139 -7.14 2.45 -4.96
N ILE A 140 -7.76 1.86 -3.95
CA ILE A 140 -9.18 1.50 -3.98
C ILE A 140 -9.91 2.17 -2.83
N ARG A 141 -11.10 2.68 -3.11
CA ARG A 141 -12.09 3.07 -2.11
C ARG A 141 -13.14 1.98 -2.05
N PHE A 142 -13.47 1.51 -0.86
CA PHE A 142 -14.35 0.37 -0.68
C PHE A 142 -15.15 0.48 0.61
N GLU A 143 -16.19 -0.34 0.71
CA GLU A 143 -16.87 -0.65 1.96
C GLU A 143 -16.74 -2.15 2.19
N ALA A 144 -16.27 -2.54 3.37
CA ALA A 144 -16.22 -3.93 3.80
C ALA A 144 -17.14 -4.12 5.00
N ASN A 145 -18.02 -5.10 4.91
CA ASN A 145 -18.92 -5.49 5.98
C ASN A 145 -18.74 -6.99 6.24
N SER A 146 -17.54 -7.36 6.70
CA SER A 146 -17.22 -8.75 6.98
C SER A 146 -16.80 -8.94 8.43
N SER A 147 -17.26 -10.02 9.06
CA SER A 147 -16.77 -10.40 10.40
C SER A 147 -15.38 -11.06 10.34
N THR A 148 -14.86 -11.30 9.14
CA THR A 148 -13.55 -11.91 8.92
C THR A 148 -12.61 -10.96 8.19
N GLN A 149 -11.32 -11.19 8.39
CA GLN A 149 -10.28 -10.41 7.74
C GLN A 149 -10.27 -10.75 6.24
N LEU A 150 -10.57 -9.75 5.40
CA LEU A 150 -10.47 -9.89 3.96
C LEU A 150 -9.05 -9.61 3.49
N THR A 151 -8.67 -10.16 2.35
CA THR A 151 -7.37 -9.92 1.72
C THR A 151 -7.55 -9.46 0.27
N ALA A 152 -6.97 -8.33 -0.09
CA ALA A 152 -7.01 -7.79 -1.45
C ALA A 152 -5.73 -8.10 -2.24
N TYR A 153 -5.90 -8.40 -3.53
CA TYR A 153 -4.83 -8.57 -4.53
C TYR A 153 -5.20 -7.81 -5.80
N ALA A 154 -4.24 -7.22 -6.50
CA ALA A 154 -4.43 -6.72 -7.85
C ALA A 154 -3.59 -7.53 -8.84
N PHE A 155 -4.18 -7.83 -9.99
CA PHE A 155 -3.50 -8.45 -11.13
C PHE A 155 -3.51 -7.48 -12.30
N LEU A 156 -2.33 -6.98 -12.70
CA LEU A 156 -2.22 -6.12 -13.88
C LEU A 156 -2.14 -7.00 -15.14
N GLU A 157 -3.03 -6.75 -16.08
CA GLU A 157 -3.13 -7.48 -17.35
C GLU A 157 -2.51 -6.66 -18.50
N PRO A 158 -1.40 -7.14 -19.10
CA PRO A 158 -0.82 -6.46 -20.25
C PRO A 158 -1.70 -6.56 -21.49
N VAL A 159 -1.62 -5.55 -22.36
CA VAL A 159 -2.25 -5.54 -23.69
C VAL A 159 -1.77 -6.75 -24.49
N GLY A 160 -2.71 -7.46 -25.11
CA GLY A 160 -2.42 -8.63 -25.94
C GLY A 160 -2.12 -9.91 -25.17
N ARG A 161 -2.36 -9.96 -23.84
CA ARG A 161 -2.23 -11.17 -23.05
C ARG A 161 -3.15 -12.29 -23.56
N THR A 162 -2.57 -13.47 -23.74
CA THR A 162 -3.30 -14.70 -24.06
C THR A 162 -3.96 -15.28 -22.81
N GLN A 163 -5.15 -15.87 -22.99
CA GLN A 163 -5.91 -16.50 -21.91
C GLN A 163 -5.09 -17.62 -21.25
N GLY A 164 -4.85 -17.55 -19.93
CA GLY A 164 -4.11 -18.56 -19.16
C GLY A 164 -2.67 -18.19 -18.79
N GLU A 165 -2.07 -17.15 -19.37
CA GLU A 165 -0.82 -16.59 -18.84
C GLU A 165 -1.11 -15.93 -17.49
N PRO A 166 -0.28 -16.06 -16.43
CA PRO A 166 -0.53 -15.35 -15.18
C PRO A 166 -0.33 -13.84 -15.36
N GLY A 167 -1.30 -13.03 -14.91
CA GLY A 167 -1.15 -11.58 -14.80
C GLY A 167 -0.13 -11.23 -13.70
N PHE A 168 0.32 -9.97 -13.64
CA PHE A 168 1.28 -9.55 -12.62
C PHE A 168 0.58 -9.40 -11.29
N ARG A 169 0.86 -10.33 -10.37
CA ARG A 169 0.32 -10.30 -9.02
C ARG A 169 1.04 -9.24 -8.19
N THR A 170 0.25 -8.37 -7.58
CA THR A 170 0.74 -7.38 -6.62
C THR A 170 0.82 -7.91 -5.17
N ARG A 171 1.34 -7.09 -4.25
CA ARG A 171 1.35 -7.34 -2.80
C ARG A 171 -0.08 -7.55 -2.27
N TYR A 172 -0.22 -8.36 -1.22
CA TYR A 172 -1.48 -8.50 -0.50
C TYR A 172 -1.60 -7.44 0.59
N SER A 173 -2.81 -6.96 0.83
CA SER A 173 -3.12 -6.22 2.06
C SER A 173 -4.35 -6.80 2.72
N PHE A 174 -4.36 -6.75 4.05
CA PHE A 174 -5.56 -7.03 4.82
C PHE A 174 -6.48 -5.81 4.72
N LEU A 175 -7.78 -6.07 4.60
CA LEU A 175 -8.80 -5.04 4.68
C LEU A 175 -9.35 -5.04 6.11
N SER A 176 -9.36 -3.87 6.73
CA SER A 176 -10.11 -3.60 7.95
C SER A 176 -11.47 -3.01 7.61
N ASN A 177 -12.52 -3.33 8.38
CA ASN A 177 -13.82 -2.67 8.24
C ASN A 177 -13.76 -1.17 8.59
N ASP A 178 -12.74 -0.75 9.33
CA ASP A 178 -12.51 0.65 9.70
C ASP A 178 -11.79 1.45 8.59
N GLU A 179 -11.36 0.77 7.51
CA GLU A 179 -10.66 1.39 6.39
C GLU A 179 -11.60 1.58 5.20
N GLU A 180 -11.77 2.82 4.76
CA GLU A 180 -12.53 3.16 3.53
C GLU A 180 -11.65 3.20 2.28
N MET A 181 -10.32 3.18 2.46
CA MET A 181 -9.35 3.36 1.39
C MET A 181 -8.10 2.53 1.60
N LEU A 182 -7.65 1.85 0.55
CA LEU A 182 -6.46 1.00 0.55
C LEU A 182 -5.54 1.40 -0.60
N SER A 183 -4.23 1.40 -0.34
CA SER A 183 -3.18 1.53 -1.36
C SER A 183 -2.38 0.22 -1.50
N LEU A 184 -2.32 -0.33 -2.70
CA LEU A 184 -1.58 -1.53 -3.06
C LEU A 184 -0.41 -1.15 -3.97
N ALA A 185 0.83 -1.22 -3.47
CA ALA A 185 2.02 -0.98 -4.30
C ALA A 185 2.10 -2.00 -5.44
N THR A 186 2.35 -1.58 -6.68
CA THR A 186 2.40 -2.45 -7.87
C THR A 186 3.82 -2.55 -8.46
N PRO A 187 4.24 -3.72 -8.95
CA PRO A 187 5.55 -3.86 -9.58
C PRO A 187 5.60 -3.15 -10.94
N GLN A 188 6.56 -2.24 -11.11
CA GLN A 188 6.76 -1.45 -12.35
C GLN A 188 7.28 -2.26 -13.55
N ALA A 189 7.84 -3.44 -13.30
CA ALA A 189 8.41 -4.33 -14.31
C ALA A 189 8.11 -5.80 -14.01
N ARG A 190 8.16 -6.66 -15.04
CA ARG A 190 8.06 -8.11 -14.85
C ARG A 190 9.25 -8.61 -14.01
N PRO A 191 9.06 -9.25 -12.84
CA PRO A 191 10.17 -9.66 -11.97
C PRO A 191 11.21 -10.57 -12.65
N ILE A 192 10.78 -11.39 -13.61
CA ILE A 192 11.63 -12.38 -14.29
C ILE A 192 12.33 -11.80 -15.53
N SER A 193 11.73 -10.80 -16.20
CA SER A 193 12.24 -10.32 -17.51
C SER A 193 12.69 -8.86 -17.52
N GLY A 194 12.37 -8.08 -16.47
CA GLY A 194 12.69 -6.66 -16.38
C GLY A 194 12.01 -5.78 -17.45
N LYS A 195 11.18 -6.35 -18.33
CA LYS A 195 10.54 -5.62 -19.42
C LYS A 195 9.30 -4.87 -18.92
N ALA A 196 9.20 -3.62 -19.33
CA ALA A 196 7.98 -2.83 -19.24
C ALA A 196 6.93 -3.29 -20.27
N PHE A 197 5.66 -3.11 -19.96
CA PHE A 197 4.52 -3.51 -20.79
C PHE A 197 3.39 -2.51 -20.66
N ASP A 198 2.48 -2.47 -21.63
CA ASP A 198 1.31 -1.59 -21.55
C ASP A 198 0.18 -2.36 -20.84
N VAL A 199 -0.40 -1.75 -19.82
CA VAL A 199 -1.49 -2.29 -19.00
C VAL A 199 -2.79 -1.67 -19.46
N GLN A 200 -3.82 -2.49 -19.67
CA GLN A 200 -5.17 -2.00 -20.03
C GLN A 200 -6.23 -2.43 -19.02
N ARG A 201 -5.96 -3.49 -18.26
CA ARG A 201 -6.91 -4.06 -17.32
C ARG A 201 -6.23 -4.45 -16.02
N VAL A 202 -6.97 -4.34 -14.94
CA VAL A 202 -6.62 -4.79 -13.60
C VAL A 202 -7.71 -5.74 -13.13
N VAL A 203 -7.35 -6.86 -12.52
CA VAL A 203 -8.32 -7.71 -11.80
C VAL A 203 -8.05 -7.57 -10.32
N LEU A 204 -8.95 -6.90 -9.60
CA LEU A 204 -8.93 -6.84 -8.14
C LEU A 204 -9.54 -8.13 -7.60
N VAL A 205 -8.84 -8.83 -6.72
CA VAL A 205 -9.30 -10.07 -6.10
C VAL A 205 -9.43 -9.86 -4.61
N ILE A 206 -10.61 -10.09 -4.07
CA ILE A 206 -10.90 -10.02 -2.63
C ILE A 206 -11.10 -11.43 -2.12
N SER A 207 -10.19 -11.93 -1.28
CA SER A 207 -10.28 -13.25 -0.66
C SER A 207 -10.73 -13.17 0.80
N GLY A 208 -11.34 -14.25 1.29
CA GLY A 208 -11.82 -14.35 2.67
C GLY A 208 -13.28 -13.96 2.84
N TYR A 209 -13.99 -13.67 1.74
CA TYR A 209 -15.41 -13.33 1.79
C TYR A 209 -16.27 -14.55 2.17
N HIS A 210 -17.40 -14.29 2.81
CA HIS A 210 -18.44 -15.26 3.11
C HIS A 210 -19.70 -15.04 2.27
N GLU A 211 -20.07 -13.78 2.00
CA GLU A 211 -21.23 -13.42 1.18
C GLU A 211 -20.93 -12.30 0.16
N LYS A 212 -21.78 -12.15 -0.87
CA LYS A 212 -21.61 -11.14 -1.95
C LYS A 212 -21.67 -9.70 -1.42
N GLY A 213 -22.31 -9.47 -0.26
CA GLY A 213 -22.45 -8.16 0.38
C GLY A 213 -21.29 -7.77 1.30
N ASP A 214 -20.30 -8.65 1.50
CA ASP A 214 -19.19 -8.41 2.43
C ASP A 214 -18.22 -7.33 1.93
N PHE A 215 -18.25 -7.00 0.63
CA PHE A 215 -17.36 -6.03 0.02
C PHE A 215 -18.04 -5.30 -1.16
N GLU A 216 -17.96 -3.98 -1.16
CA GLU A 216 -18.38 -3.13 -2.26
C GLU A 216 -17.24 -2.21 -2.69
N LEU A 217 -16.84 -2.31 -3.96
CA LEU A 217 -15.88 -1.37 -4.55
C LEU A 217 -16.61 -0.07 -4.91
N ARG A 218 -16.12 1.05 -4.39
CA ARG A 218 -16.63 2.39 -4.71
C ARG A 218 -15.84 3.01 -5.87
N GLU A 219 -14.52 3.00 -5.78
CA GLU A 219 -13.63 3.60 -6.77
C GLU A 219 -12.29 2.87 -6.83
N ALA A 220 -11.61 2.94 -7.96
CA ALA A 220 -10.27 2.41 -8.15
C ALA A 220 -9.44 3.36 -9.02
N PHE A 221 -8.19 3.57 -8.64
CA PHE A 221 -7.25 4.46 -9.33
C PHE A 221 -5.86 3.84 -9.40
N LEU A 222 -5.24 3.87 -10.57
CA LEU A 222 -3.80 3.72 -10.67
C LEU A 222 -3.13 5.04 -10.33
N TYR A 223 -1.98 4.98 -9.67
CA TYR A 223 -1.10 6.11 -9.38
C TYR A 223 0.34 5.68 -9.49
#